data_AF-A0A1C5Q384-F1
#
_entry.id   AF-A0A1C5Q384-F1
#
_cell.length_a   1.000
_cell.length_b   1.000
_cell.length_c   1.000
_cell.angle_alpha   90.00
_cell.angle_beta   90.00
_cell.angle_gamma   90.00
#
_symmetry.space_group_name_H-M   'P 1'
#
loop_
_entity.id
_entity.type
_entity.pdbx_description
1 polymer ?
#
loop_
_entity_poly.entity_id
_entity_poly.type
_entity_poly.pdbx_seq_one_letter_code
_entity_poly.pdbx_strand_id
1 'polypeptide(L)'
;MNGIHRHRGFLDSQMFWLSFFLFSGAMIGTVFCNRMSTEMKSMLESWFSGILTPAEMISADRYSLFVGVVKKRYVWILLGILVCQTLFSRILFYAGAVYLAFTSAVTVCALTMHAGGYGILRFFGLIFPQGIFYALAGYLLWTVVLEPVDAKEKLRSWAMIIFMILGILTEIFINPRISALVFCFF
;
A
#
# COMPACT_ATOMS: atom_id res chain seq x y z
N MET A 1 11.87 -26.81 25.75
CA MET A 1 11.99 -25.34 25.91
C MET A 1 12.86 -24.66 24.85
N ASN A 2 13.82 -25.34 24.18
CA ASN A 2 14.66 -24.72 23.13
C ASN A 2 13.95 -24.37 21.81
N GLY A 3 12.82 -25.01 21.47
CA GLY A 3 12.06 -24.70 20.24
C GLY A 3 11.36 -23.33 20.26
N ILE A 4 10.84 -22.92 21.42
CA ILE A 4 10.07 -21.67 21.56
C ILE A 4 11.00 -20.44 21.49
N HIS A 5 12.19 -20.51 22.09
CA HIS A 5 13.18 -19.43 21.99
C HIS A 5 13.73 -19.27 20.58
N ARG A 6 13.94 -20.37 19.85
CA ARG A 6 14.40 -20.33 18.45
C ARG A 6 13.34 -19.75 17.51
N HIS A 7 12.07 -20.07 17.74
CA HIS A 7 10.95 -19.54 16.98
C HIS A 7 10.74 -18.03 17.22
N ARG A 8 10.86 -17.57 18.48
CA ARG A 8 10.79 -16.14 18.81
C ARG A 8 11.94 -15.34 18.18
N GLY A 9 13.18 -15.83 18.28
CA GLY A 9 14.34 -15.16 17.66
C GLY A 9 14.24 -15.05 16.13
N PHE A 10 13.60 -16.02 15.47
CA PHE A 10 13.34 -15.96 14.03
C PHE A 10 12.28 -14.89 13.68
N LEU A 11 11.17 -14.83 14.44
CA LEU A 11 10.13 -13.80 14.26
C LEU A 11 10.69 -12.39 14.49
N ASP A 12 11.48 -12.19 15.54
CA ASP A 12 12.09 -10.91 15.86
C ASP A 12 13.07 -10.47 14.76
N SER A 13 13.86 -11.40 14.22
CA SER A 13 14.75 -11.14 13.09
C SER A 13 13.97 -10.71 11.84
N GLN A 14 12.87 -11.39 11.53
CA GLN A 14 12.06 -11.06 10.37
C GLN A 14 11.40 -9.69 10.54
N MET A 15 10.79 -9.40 11.69
CA MET A 15 10.19 -8.08 11.97
C MET A 15 11.23 -6.96 11.85
N PHE A 16 12.45 -7.18 12.34
CA PHE A 16 13.56 -6.25 12.15
C PHE A 16 13.84 -5.99 10.66
N TRP A 17 13.95 -7.04 9.83
CA TRP A 17 14.17 -6.89 8.39
C TRP A 17 13.02 -6.15 7.70
N LEU A 18 11.76 -6.43 8.06
CA LEU A 18 10.62 -5.70 7.52
C LEU A 18 10.69 -4.22 7.84
N SER A 19 10.92 -3.88 9.11
CA SER A 19 11.08 -2.50 9.55
C SER A 19 12.23 -1.82 8.84
N PHE A 20 13.36 -2.50 8.64
CA PHE A 20 14.51 -1.98 7.91
C PHE A 20 14.17 -1.67 6.43
N PHE A 21 13.49 -2.59 5.74
CA PHE A 21 13.10 -2.39 4.33
C PHE A 21 12.01 -1.32 4.17
N LEU A 22 11.04 -1.25 5.08
CA LEU A 22 10.06 -0.16 5.11
C LEU A 22 10.73 1.18 5.37
N PHE A 23 11.63 1.24 6.36
CA PHE A 23 12.34 2.48 6.70
C PHE A 23 13.23 2.96 5.55
N SER A 24 13.98 2.05 4.91
CA SER A 24 14.81 2.41 3.76
C SER A 24 14.00 2.92 2.59
N GLY A 25 12.86 2.29 2.25
CA GLY A 25 11.95 2.79 1.22
C GLY A 25 11.42 4.19 1.53
N ALA A 26 10.99 4.43 2.77
CA ALA A 26 10.52 5.74 3.20
C ALA A 26 11.62 6.81 3.13
N MET A 27 12.83 6.50 3.62
CA MET A 27 13.99 7.39 3.53
C MET A 27 14.34 7.75 2.10
N ILE A 28 14.38 6.75 1.20
CA ILE A 28 14.64 6.99 -0.24
C ILE A 28 13.54 7.88 -0.84
N GLY A 29 12.28 7.66 -0.48
CA GLY A 29 11.14 8.49 -0.94
C GLY A 29 11.26 9.95 -0.49
N THR A 30 11.59 10.17 0.78
CA THR A 30 11.81 11.53 1.31
C THR A 30 13.02 12.21 0.67
N VAL A 31 14.14 11.51 0.51
CA VAL A 31 15.33 12.04 -0.17
C VAL A 31 15.02 12.38 -1.63
N PHE A 32 14.27 11.52 -2.32
CA PHE A 32 13.82 11.75 -3.69
C PHE A 32 13.00 13.05 -3.80
N CYS A 33 11.99 13.22 -2.94
CA CYS A 33 11.19 14.46 -2.91
C CYS A 33 12.03 15.71 -2.55
N ASN A 34 13.03 15.57 -1.68
CA ASN A 34 13.92 16.68 -1.31
C ASN A 34 14.88 17.08 -2.44
N ARG A 35 15.34 16.11 -3.25
CA ARG A 35 16.22 16.34 -4.40
C ARG A 35 15.49 16.77 -5.68
N MET A 36 14.16 16.67 -5.70
CA MET A 36 13.32 17.03 -6.84
C MET A 36 13.40 18.55 -7.14
N SER A 37 13.50 18.91 -8.42
CA SER A 37 13.49 20.32 -8.86
C SER A 37 12.14 20.98 -8.56
N THR A 38 12.11 22.32 -8.51
CA THR A 38 10.88 23.09 -8.30
C THR A 38 9.83 22.81 -9.38
N GLU A 39 10.25 22.65 -10.63
CA GLU A 39 9.37 22.29 -11.75
C GLU A 39 8.72 20.90 -11.55
N MET A 40 9.52 19.91 -11.16
CA MET A 40 9.03 18.56 -10.90
C MET A 40 8.08 18.51 -9.69
N LYS A 41 8.34 19.33 -8.65
CA LYS A 41 7.43 19.49 -7.51
C LYS A 41 6.10 20.13 -7.94
N SER A 42 6.13 21.16 -8.79
CA SER A 42 4.90 21.77 -9.31
C SER A 42 4.11 20.82 -10.22
N MET A 43 4.78 19.96 -10.99
CA MET A 43 4.11 18.93 -11.80
C MET A 43 3.48 17.85 -10.90
N LEU A 44 4.18 17.43 -9.85
CA LEU A 44 3.64 16.51 -8.85
C LEU A 44 2.41 17.13 -8.17
N GLU A 45 2.50 18.39 -7.78
CA GLU A 45 1.42 19.15 -7.16
C GLU A 45 0.21 19.29 -8.08
N SER A 46 0.41 19.63 -9.36
CA SER A 46 -0.68 19.75 -10.32
C SER A 46 -1.34 18.40 -10.62
N TRP A 47 -0.55 17.32 -10.62
CA TRP A 47 -1.06 15.97 -10.82
C TRP A 47 -1.92 15.53 -9.63
N PHE A 48 -1.49 15.83 -8.41
CA PHE A 48 -2.29 15.58 -7.21
C PHE A 48 -3.52 16.49 -7.16
N SER A 49 -3.41 17.79 -7.46
CA SER A 49 -4.58 18.68 -7.43
C SER A 49 -5.66 18.24 -8.43
N GLY A 50 -5.28 17.75 -9.61
CA GLY A 50 -6.20 17.21 -10.60
C GLY A 50 -6.89 15.91 -10.14
N ILE A 51 -6.19 15.03 -9.44
CA ILE A 51 -6.77 13.79 -8.91
C ILE A 51 -7.65 14.04 -7.68
N LEU A 52 -7.36 15.10 -6.92
CA LEU A 52 -7.97 15.41 -5.62
C LEU A 52 -9.19 16.32 -5.70
N THR A 53 -9.58 16.82 -6.89
CA THR A 53 -10.79 17.61 -7.02
C THR A 53 -12.02 16.78 -6.60
N PRO A 54 -12.76 17.18 -5.53
CA PRO A 54 -13.90 16.42 -5.01
C PRO A 54 -15.01 16.21 -6.06
N ALA A 55 -15.11 17.15 -7.00
CA ALA A 55 -16.04 17.10 -8.13
C ALA A 55 -15.75 15.90 -9.05
N GLU A 56 -14.49 15.58 -9.34
CA GLU A 56 -14.13 14.41 -10.14
C GLU A 56 -14.25 13.10 -9.34
N MET A 57 -13.98 13.11 -8.03
CA MET A 57 -14.14 11.90 -7.20
C MET A 57 -15.59 11.43 -7.05
N ILE A 58 -16.56 12.36 -7.04
CA ILE A 58 -17.99 12.04 -6.89
C ILE A 58 -18.66 11.81 -8.26
N SER A 59 -18.19 12.49 -9.32
CA SER A 59 -18.77 12.40 -10.67
C SER A 59 -18.05 11.43 -11.61
N ALA A 60 -16.86 10.93 -11.24
CA ALA A 60 -16.16 9.93 -12.05
C ALA A 60 -17.09 8.73 -12.29
N ASP A 61 -17.31 8.44 -13.57
CA ASP A 61 -18.14 7.33 -14.01
C ASP A 61 -17.69 6.07 -13.28
N ARG A 62 -18.56 5.50 -12.43
CA ARG A 62 -18.24 4.36 -11.56
C ARG A 62 -17.64 3.19 -12.35
N TYR A 63 -18.02 3.07 -13.62
CA TYR A 63 -17.45 2.09 -14.52
C TYR A 63 -15.98 2.37 -14.85
N SER A 64 -15.63 3.62 -15.17
CA SER A 64 -14.24 4.05 -15.41
C SER A 64 -13.36 3.89 -14.18
N LEU A 65 -13.88 4.22 -12.98
CA LEU A 65 -13.23 4.02 -11.69
C LEU A 65 -13.00 2.52 -11.42
N PHE A 66 -14.02 1.69 -11.66
CA PHE A 66 -13.92 0.24 -11.51
C PHE A 66 -12.84 -0.34 -12.42
N VAL A 67 -12.87 -0.03 -13.72
CA VAL A 67 -11.86 -0.52 -14.68
C VAL A 67 -10.46 0.00 -14.33
N GLY A 68 -10.34 1.27 -13.91
CA GLY A 68 -9.09 1.87 -13.50
C GLY A 68 -8.48 1.21 -12.27
N VAL A 69 -9.27 1.01 -11.22
CA VAL A 69 -8.83 0.35 -9.98
C VAL A 69 -8.48 -1.11 -10.26
N VAL A 70 -9.32 -1.85 -10.98
CA VAL A 70 -9.05 -3.25 -11.33
C VAL A 70 -7.76 -3.38 -12.14
N LYS A 71 -7.54 -2.55 -13.17
CA LYS A 71 -6.29 -2.56 -13.95
C LYS A 71 -5.06 -2.27 -13.09
N LYS A 72 -5.13 -1.27 -12.20
CA LYS A 72 -4.03 -0.92 -11.30
C LYS A 72 -3.74 -2.03 -10.29
N ARG A 73 -4.77 -2.69 -9.76
CA ARG A 73 -4.64 -3.71 -8.71
C ARG A 73 -4.38 -5.13 -9.25
N TYR A 74 -4.69 -5.39 -10.52
CA TYR A 74 -4.46 -6.69 -11.15
C TYR A 74 -2.99 -7.13 -11.09
N VAL A 75 -2.06 -6.22 -11.40
CA VAL A 75 -0.61 -6.48 -11.31
C VAL A 75 -0.21 -6.86 -9.87
N TRP A 76 -0.76 -6.16 -8.87
CA TRP A 76 -0.50 -6.45 -7.46
C TRP A 76 -1.07 -7.79 -7.00
N ILE A 77 -2.25 -8.17 -7.49
CA ILE A 77 -2.85 -9.48 -7.21
C ILE A 77 -1.98 -10.60 -7.81
N LEU A 78 -1.56 -10.45 -9.06
CA LEU A 78 -0.65 -11.42 -9.70
C LEU A 78 0.68 -11.53 -8.94
N LEU A 79 1.25 -10.40 -8.54
CA LEU A 79 2.51 -10.37 -7.80
C LEU A 79 2.34 -11.01 -6.41
N GLY A 80 1.21 -10.80 -5.72
CA GLY A 80 0.88 -11.49 -4.48
C GLY A 80 0.74 -13.01 -4.66
N ILE A 81 0.11 -13.47 -5.74
CA ILE A 81 0.01 -14.91 -6.05
C ILE A 81 1.40 -15.50 -6.34
N LEU A 82 2.25 -14.79 -7.07
CA LEU A 82 3.63 -15.21 -7.35
C LEU A 82 4.47 -15.30 -6.07
N VAL A 83 4.31 -14.36 -5.13
CA VAL A 83 4.94 -14.41 -3.81
C VAL A 83 4.45 -15.63 -3.03
N CYS A 84 3.18 -16.00 -3.14
CA CYS A 84 2.63 -17.19 -2.48
C CYS A 84 3.14 -18.52 -3.05
N GLN A 85 3.61 -18.56 -4.30
CA GLN A 85 3.92 -19.80 -5.03
C GLN A 85 5.41 -20.05 -5.29
N THR A 86 6.27 -19.03 -5.16
CA THR A 86 7.68 -19.13 -5.60
C THR A 86 8.67 -19.16 -4.44
N LEU A 87 9.80 -19.84 -4.66
CA LEU A 87 10.96 -19.84 -3.73
C LEU A 87 11.57 -18.45 -3.51
N PHE A 88 11.25 -17.48 -4.37
CA PHE A 88 11.68 -16.08 -4.28
C PHE A 88 10.73 -15.19 -3.45
N SER A 89 9.75 -15.78 -2.77
CA SER A 89 8.74 -15.09 -1.96
C SER A 89 9.33 -14.03 -1.02
N ARG A 90 10.44 -14.35 -0.34
CA ARG A 90 11.12 -13.43 0.59
C ARG A 90 11.65 -12.18 -0.08
N ILE A 91 12.35 -12.35 -1.21
CA ILE A 91 12.96 -11.23 -1.93
C ILE A 91 11.87 -10.33 -2.52
N LEU A 92 10.87 -10.94 -3.16
CA LEU A 92 9.73 -10.20 -3.74
C LEU A 92 8.92 -9.47 -2.67
N PHE A 93 8.73 -10.08 -1.49
CA PHE A 93 8.03 -9.46 -0.38
C PHE A 93 8.79 -8.22 0.15
N TYR A 94 10.09 -8.35 0.42
CA TYR A 94 10.89 -7.21 0.90
C TYR A 94 11.03 -6.11 -0.16
N ALA A 95 11.21 -6.46 -1.43
CA ALA A 95 11.19 -5.50 -2.53
C ALA A 95 9.84 -4.77 -2.61
N GLY A 96 8.73 -5.49 -2.44
CA GLY A 96 7.39 -4.92 -2.32
C GLY A 96 7.25 -3.97 -1.14
N ALA A 97 7.81 -4.31 0.03
CA ALA A 97 7.80 -3.44 1.21
C ALA A 97 8.56 -2.13 0.96
N VAL A 98 9.75 -2.18 0.35
CA VAL A 98 10.52 -0.98 -0.04
C VAL A 98 9.71 -0.10 -0.99
N TYR A 99 9.12 -0.71 -2.03
CA TYR A 99 8.31 0.02 -3.00
C TYR A 99 7.08 0.68 -2.38
N LEU A 100 6.35 -0.04 -1.51
CA LEU A 100 5.19 0.50 -0.82
C LEU A 100 5.57 1.66 0.10
N ALA A 101 6.68 1.54 0.84
CA ALA A 101 7.16 2.61 1.70
C ALA A 101 7.69 3.83 0.93
N PHE A 102 8.32 3.59 -0.24
CA PHE A 102 8.75 4.67 -1.13
C PHE A 102 7.55 5.44 -1.67
N THR A 103 6.57 4.75 -2.24
CA THR A 103 5.37 5.38 -2.82
C THR A 103 4.52 6.09 -1.77
N SER A 104 4.39 5.53 -0.56
CA SER A 104 3.69 6.19 0.55
C SER A 104 4.42 7.45 1.00
N ALA A 105 5.75 7.41 1.15
CA ALA A 105 6.54 8.59 1.52
C ALA A 105 6.42 9.70 0.48
N VAL A 106 6.53 9.38 -0.81
CA VAL A 106 6.35 10.35 -1.90
C VAL A 106 4.94 10.96 -1.87
N THR A 107 3.92 10.14 -1.63
CA THR A 107 2.52 10.60 -1.56
C THR A 107 2.30 11.51 -0.35
N VAL A 108 2.82 11.16 0.83
CA VAL A 108 2.75 12.03 2.03
C VAL A 108 3.49 13.34 1.77
N CYS A 109 4.69 13.29 1.17
CA CYS A 109 5.44 14.50 0.80
C CYS A 109 4.64 15.38 -0.17
N ALA A 110 4.01 14.81 -1.20
CA ALA A 110 3.19 15.57 -2.15
C ALA A 110 1.98 16.24 -1.48
N LEU A 111 1.26 15.48 -0.65
CA LEU A 111 0.07 15.99 0.05
C LEU A 111 0.42 17.05 1.10
N THR A 112 1.58 16.91 1.75
CA THR A 112 2.07 17.91 2.71
C THR A 112 2.60 19.17 2.03
N MET A 113 3.12 19.08 0.80
CA MET A 113 3.43 20.28 0.00
C MET A 113 2.16 21.08 -0.33
N HIS A 114 1.05 20.40 -0.66
CA HIS A 114 -0.21 21.07 -1.03
C HIS A 114 -1.03 21.59 0.16
N ALA A 115 -1.07 20.85 1.28
CA ALA A 115 -1.97 21.14 2.40
C ALA A 115 -1.26 21.35 3.75
N GLY A 116 0.08 21.45 3.75
CA GLY A 116 0.87 21.52 4.98
C GLY A 116 0.65 20.28 5.85
N GLY A 117 0.58 20.45 7.18
CA GLY A 117 0.35 19.34 8.11
C GLY A 117 -0.95 18.56 7.87
N TYR A 118 -1.98 19.20 7.29
CA TYR A 118 -3.26 18.56 6.95
C TYR A 118 -3.12 17.54 5.81
N GLY A 119 -2.03 17.57 5.05
CA GLY A 119 -1.70 16.56 4.03
C GLY A 119 -1.62 15.13 4.59
N ILE A 120 -1.24 14.99 5.86
CA ILE A 120 -1.20 13.69 6.56
C ILE A 120 -2.63 13.15 6.77
N LEU A 121 -3.58 14.00 7.13
CA LEU A 121 -4.99 13.61 7.29
C LEU A 121 -5.60 13.22 5.94
N ARG A 122 -5.30 13.98 4.89
CA ARG A 122 -5.68 13.67 3.51
C ARG A 122 -5.11 12.33 3.04
N PHE A 123 -3.87 12.02 3.40
CA PHE A 123 -3.26 10.71 3.14
C PHE A 123 -4.02 9.57 3.82
N PHE A 124 -4.38 9.74 5.10
CA PHE A 124 -5.21 8.76 5.79
C PHE A 124 -6.60 8.63 5.16
N GLY A 125 -7.24 9.74 4.75
CA GLY A 125 -8.52 9.73 4.06
C GLY A 125 -8.49 9.02 2.70
N LEU A 126 -7.33 9.04 2.02
CA LEU A 126 -7.10 8.33 0.76
C LEU A 126 -6.81 6.84 0.93
N ILE A 127 -6.31 6.42 2.09
CA ILE A 127 -5.90 5.03 2.37
C ILE A 127 -6.95 4.27 3.16
N PHE A 128 -7.65 4.94 4.08
CA PHE A 128 -8.73 4.34 4.83
C PHE A 128 -10.06 4.49 4.11
N PRO A 129 -10.84 3.40 3.96
CA PRO A 129 -10.76 2.17 4.75
C PRO A 129 -10.05 0.98 4.06
N GLN A 130 -9.77 1.05 2.76
CA GLN A 130 -9.26 -0.10 1.99
C GLN A 130 -7.88 -0.58 2.48
N GLY A 131 -7.10 0.31 3.09
CA GLY A 131 -5.80 0.01 3.67
C GLY A 131 -5.86 -1.10 4.73
N ILE A 132 -6.98 -1.26 5.44
CA ILE A 132 -7.15 -2.36 6.41
C ILE A 132 -7.10 -3.71 5.69
N PHE A 133 -7.87 -3.87 4.61
CA PHE A 133 -7.93 -5.11 3.85
C PHE A 133 -6.61 -5.42 3.15
N TYR A 134 -5.94 -4.40 2.61
CA TYR A 134 -4.62 -4.58 2.01
C TYR A 134 -3.53 -4.89 3.05
N ALA A 135 -3.59 -4.31 4.25
CA ALA A 135 -2.70 -4.66 5.34
C ALA A 135 -2.91 -6.11 5.79
N LEU A 136 -4.15 -6.59 5.85
CA LEU A 136 -4.46 -7.99 6.13
C LEU A 136 -3.93 -8.93 5.04
N ALA A 137 -4.05 -8.56 3.76
CA ALA A 137 -3.45 -9.31 2.66
C ALA A 137 -1.91 -9.33 2.76
N GLY A 138 -1.28 -8.19 3.10
CA GLY A 138 0.16 -8.09 3.35
C GLY A 138 0.62 -8.93 4.56
N TYR A 139 -0.19 -9.01 5.61
CA TYR A 139 0.07 -9.87 6.77
C TYR A 139 0.02 -11.35 6.38
N LEU A 140 -0.93 -11.77 5.55
CA LEU A 140 -0.95 -13.14 5.04
C LEU A 140 0.30 -13.43 4.20
N LEU A 141 0.74 -12.50 3.35
CA LEU A 141 1.99 -12.64 2.61
C LEU A 141 3.22 -12.72 3.53
N TRP A 142 3.22 -11.97 4.64
CA TRP A 142 4.25 -12.08 5.67
C TRP A 142 4.33 -13.49 6.27
N THR A 143 3.18 -14.12 6.56
CA THR A 143 3.17 -15.50 7.06
C THR A 143 3.70 -16.52 6.05
N VAL A 144 3.60 -16.25 4.73
CA VAL A 144 4.25 -17.07 3.67
C VAL A 144 5.76 -17.04 3.80
N VAL A 145 6.31 -15.85 4.05
CA VAL A 145 7.75 -15.64 4.17
C VAL A 145 8.32 -16.36 5.40
N LEU A 146 7.53 -16.43 6.48
CA LEU A 146 7.89 -17.11 7.72
C LEU A 146 7.87 -18.64 7.57
N GLU A 147 6.80 -19.19 7.02
CA GLU A 147 6.60 -20.64 6.84
C GLU A 147 6.27 -20.94 5.37
N PRO A 148 7.31 -21.25 4.56
CA PRO A 148 7.16 -21.41 3.11
C PRO A 148 6.66 -22.80 2.68
N VAL A 149 6.46 -23.75 3.59
CA VAL A 149 6.09 -25.13 3.25
C VAL A 149 5.04 -25.61 4.23
N ASP A 150 3.76 -25.36 3.94
CA ASP A 150 2.68 -26.00 4.68
C ASP A 150 1.49 -26.27 3.75
N ALA A 151 0.77 -27.38 3.97
CA ALA A 151 -0.32 -27.85 3.12
C ALA A 151 -1.51 -26.86 2.99
N LYS A 152 -1.45 -25.73 3.71
CA LYS A 152 -2.45 -24.65 3.77
C LYS A 152 -2.19 -23.50 2.79
N GLU A 153 -1.16 -23.57 1.94
CA GLU A 153 -0.85 -22.55 0.92
C GLU A 153 -2.05 -22.16 0.04
N LYS A 154 -2.87 -23.14 -0.33
CA LYS A 154 -4.08 -22.91 -1.14
C LYS A 154 -5.10 -22.05 -0.39
N LEU A 155 -5.37 -22.34 0.88
CA LEU A 155 -6.29 -21.58 1.72
C LEU A 155 -5.80 -20.14 1.93
N ARG A 156 -4.50 -19.96 2.16
CA ARG A 156 -3.87 -18.64 2.36
C ARG A 156 -3.93 -17.78 1.09
N SER A 157 -3.68 -18.38 -0.07
CA SER A 157 -3.79 -17.69 -1.36
C SER A 157 -5.24 -17.23 -1.63
N TRP A 158 -6.22 -18.08 -1.34
CA TRP A 158 -7.64 -17.70 -1.42
C TRP A 158 -8.01 -16.58 -0.45
N ALA A 159 -7.55 -16.65 0.80
CA ALA A 159 -7.79 -15.60 1.78
C ALA A 159 -7.18 -14.25 1.37
N MET A 160 -5.97 -14.25 0.81
CA MET A 160 -5.34 -13.06 0.25
C MET A 160 -6.15 -12.47 -0.91
N ILE A 161 -6.61 -13.31 -1.84
CA ILE A 161 -7.46 -12.86 -2.96
C ILE A 161 -8.76 -12.23 -2.44
N ILE A 162 -9.41 -12.85 -1.44
CA ILE A 162 -10.62 -12.31 -0.81
C ILE A 162 -10.36 -10.94 -0.18
N PHE A 163 -9.28 -10.79 0.59
CA PHE A 163 -8.93 -9.50 1.18
C PHE A 163 -8.59 -8.44 0.12
N MET A 164 -7.91 -8.82 -0.97
CA MET A 164 -7.66 -7.91 -2.09
C MET A 164 -8.96 -7.45 -2.77
N ILE A 165 -9.92 -8.36 -2.97
CA ILE A 165 -11.24 -8.03 -3.53
C ILE A 165 -12.02 -7.11 -2.58
N LEU A 166 -12.04 -7.40 -1.28
CA LEU A 166 -12.67 -6.54 -0.28
C LEU A 166 -12.03 -5.14 -0.23
N GLY A 167 -10.71 -5.08 -0.35
CA GLY A 167 -9.97 -3.81 -0.48
C GLY A 167 -10.39 -3.05 -1.74
N ILE A 168 -10.49 -3.72 -2.90
CA ILE A 168 -10.93 -3.10 -4.17
C ILE A 168 -12.37 -2.58 -4.05
N LEU A 169 -13.29 -3.38 -3.50
CA LEU A 169 -14.67 -2.94 -3.29
C LEU A 169 -14.71 -1.70 -2.39
N THR A 170 -13.91 -1.70 -1.33
CA THR A 170 -13.80 -0.56 -0.42
C THR A 170 -13.22 0.68 -1.12
N GLU A 171 -12.20 0.49 -1.97
CA GLU A 171 -11.58 1.54 -2.78
C GLU A 171 -12.55 2.16 -3.80
N ILE A 172 -13.51 1.39 -4.30
CA ILE A 172 -14.47 1.85 -5.31
C ILE A 172 -15.70 2.49 -4.66
N PHE A 173 -16.23 1.92 -3.58
CA PHE A 173 -17.51 2.35 -3.01
C PHE A 173 -17.38 3.31 -1.83
N ILE A 174 -16.36 3.13 -0.99
CA ILE A 174 -16.25 3.85 0.29
C ILE A 174 -15.18 4.94 0.21
N ASN A 175 -14.03 4.64 -0.38
CA ASN A 175 -12.90 5.56 -0.43
C ASN A 175 -13.22 6.90 -1.11
N PRO A 176 -13.94 6.98 -2.25
CA PRO A 176 -14.25 8.27 -2.87
C PRO A 176 -15.12 9.16 -1.98
N ARG A 177 -15.99 8.56 -1.16
CA ARG A 177 -16.87 9.29 -0.23
C ARG A 177 -16.11 9.80 0.99
N ILE A 178 -15.25 8.96 1.57
CA ILE A 178 -14.43 9.34 2.74
C ILE A 178 -13.38 10.36 2.33
N SER A 179 -12.69 10.12 1.22
CA SER A 179 -11.74 11.07 0.64
C SER A 179 -12.42 12.41 0.38
N ALA A 180 -13.53 12.44 -0.38
CA ALA A 180 -14.23 13.70 -0.63
C ALA A 180 -14.63 14.44 0.65
N LEU A 181 -15.07 13.72 1.69
CA LEU A 181 -15.37 14.31 2.99
C LEU A 181 -14.11 14.92 3.64
N VAL A 182 -13.01 14.18 3.69
CA VAL A 182 -11.74 14.65 4.27
C VAL A 182 -11.19 15.86 3.50
N PHE A 183 -11.24 15.86 2.16
CA PHE A 183 -10.79 16.97 1.32
C PHE A 183 -11.69 18.21 1.40
N CYS A 184 -12.97 18.05 1.74
CA CYS A 184 -13.87 19.18 1.98
C CYS A 184 -13.61 19.87 3.33
N PHE A 185 -13.15 19.14 4.34
CA PHE A 185 -12.92 19.68 5.69
C PHE A 185 -11.47 20.10 5.96
N PHE A 186 -10.49 19.52 5.25
CA PHE A 186 -9.05 19.72 5.45
C PHE A 186 -8.34 19.86 4.10
#